data_AF-A0A1V5H4J9-F1
#
_entry.id   AF-A0A1V5H4J9-F1
#
_cell.length_a   1.000
_cell.length_b   1.000
_cell.length_c   1.000
_cell.angle_alpha   90.00
_cell.angle_beta   90.00
_cell.angle_gamma   90.00
#
_symmetry.space_group_name_H-M   'P 1'
#
loop_
_entity.id
_entity.type
_entity.pdbx_description
1 polymer ?
#
loop_
_entity_poly.entity_id
_entity_poly.type
_entity_poly.pdbx_seq_one_letter_code
_entity_poly.pdbx_strand_id
1 'polypeptide(L)'
;MWRSVGEAFLVGLTLGPACFLHCGLLHGAVLTRWGDGSRRRQLGLVGGLMGGRLAGYVAVGVAAGWLAGVEAVRIPQNHLRLALGLLMLIYAVLPSGTGHGKACACGVSHVLSGAFAVGFLSGLAPCPPFIGCVSLALQSGGMAGAVLVMVCFFIGSSVYLIPVWGVPLLVRQRWRPYLPRVGRLLAAGVAAYVLLPLVIGVRGGDVPAGPQGGAPGTVCAACPLDCSLRTGGVAGLGAGAGTAPTAAEEAAASPAATPASSLLPPSAGPGVRPLYAKKIPTEVFTEEKLTRLGLSLKEASFYEVLEDGEVGCRLCPRHCRLGPGRMGLCQARVNLDGKLRTIVYGRPVTAHVDPIEKKPLFHYLPGSRTMSFATAGCNSGCVFCQNYEISQASPTDVPSQEVPPERWIELSRQNGCAGIAYTYTEPTVFFEYMLDTAKLARAAGLRNYWITCGQIEEAPLRELCKVLDAANIDLKGFSDEFYVKYCNMRLAPVLRTLEICHREGVMVEVTNLVIPGANDDPEMIRRMCAWLRETLGPDVPLHFSRFHPAYRLTKTPPTPAATLEMARRIAREEGLRHVYIGNLLLPCGEDTQCPSCKAVLIRRDGFAIAENRLRDGKCPDCGAAIPGVWR
;
A
#
# COMPACT_ATOMS: atom_id res chain seq x y z
N MET A 1 -2.03 -25.44 -2.57
CA MET A 1 -0.74 -26.15 -2.72
C MET A 1 -0.06 -25.85 -4.06
N TRP A 2 -0.57 -26.31 -5.22
CA TRP A 2 0.11 -26.12 -6.52
C TRP A 2 0.35 -24.67 -6.96
N ARG A 3 -0.54 -23.75 -6.59
CA ARG A 3 -0.37 -22.30 -6.84
C ARG A 3 0.82 -21.72 -6.06
N SER A 4 0.92 -22.00 -4.77
CA SER A 4 2.04 -21.58 -3.90
C SER A 4 3.38 -22.18 -4.33
N VAL A 5 3.36 -23.41 -4.87
CA VAL A 5 4.53 -24.10 -5.42
C VAL A 5 5.04 -23.41 -6.68
N GLY A 6 4.14 -23.06 -7.61
CA GLY A 6 4.47 -22.29 -8.81
C GLY A 6 4.96 -20.88 -8.49
N GLU A 7 4.31 -20.19 -7.56
CA GLU A 7 4.71 -18.87 -7.08
C GLU A 7 6.11 -18.91 -6.43
N ALA A 8 6.41 -19.91 -5.60
CA ALA A 8 7.73 -20.05 -4.98
C ALA A 8 8.85 -20.26 -6.00
N PHE A 9 8.60 -21.07 -7.04
CA PHE A 9 9.53 -21.24 -8.16
C PHE A 9 9.74 -19.91 -8.92
N LEU A 10 8.65 -19.19 -9.24
CA LEU A 10 8.72 -17.91 -9.95
C LEU A 10 9.38 -16.82 -9.12
N VAL A 11 9.18 -16.78 -7.80
CA VAL A 11 9.91 -15.88 -6.88
C VAL A 11 11.40 -16.21 -6.88
N GLY A 12 11.75 -17.49 -6.87
CA GLY A 12 13.15 -17.95 -7.00
C GLY A 12 13.78 -17.54 -8.33
N LEU A 13 12.99 -17.55 -9.42
CA LEU A 13 13.44 -17.16 -10.75
C LEU A 13 13.58 -15.63 -10.86
N THR A 14 12.52 -14.88 -10.58
CA THR A 14 12.45 -13.42 -10.74
C THR A 14 13.42 -12.66 -9.83
N LEU A 15 13.64 -13.14 -8.61
CA LEU A 15 14.58 -12.54 -7.65
C LEU A 15 15.94 -13.28 -7.59
N GLY A 16 16.17 -14.21 -8.52
CA GLY A 16 17.41 -14.96 -8.67
C GLY A 16 18.68 -14.13 -8.87
N PRO A 17 18.66 -12.92 -9.48
CA PRO A 17 19.83 -12.05 -9.51
C PRO A 17 20.34 -11.65 -8.11
N ALA A 18 19.45 -11.50 -7.12
CA ALA A 18 19.87 -11.28 -5.74
C ALA A 18 20.53 -12.52 -5.13
N CYS A 19 20.08 -13.72 -5.52
CA CYS A 19 20.70 -14.98 -5.12
C CYS A 19 22.11 -15.14 -5.70
N PHE A 20 22.35 -14.65 -6.93
CA PHE A 20 23.69 -14.58 -7.51
C PHE A 20 24.62 -13.64 -6.72
N LEU A 21 24.13 -12.46 -6.34
CA LEU A 21 24.92 -11.48 -5.57
C LEU A 21 25.26 -11.96 -4.15
N HIS A 22 24.37 -12.71 -3.50
CA HIS A 22 24.60 -13.19 -2.12
C HIS A 22 25.29 -14.55 -2.09
N CYS A 23 24.71 -15.55 -2.75
CA CYS A 23 25.18 -16.94 -2.69
C CYS A 23 26.15 -17.27 -3.83
N GLY A 24 26.00 -16.65 -5.00
CA GLY A 24 26.87 -16.88 -6.16
C GLY A 24 28.31 -16.44 -5.92
N LEU A 25 28.52 -15.26 -5.33
CA LEU A 25 29.86 -14.80 -4.97
C LEU A 25 30.53 -15.71 -3.92
N LEU A 26 29.76 -16.19 -2.93
CA LEU A 26 30.22 -17.13 -1.91
C LEU A 26 30.59 -18.50 -2.52
N HIS A 27 29.71 -19.06 -3.34
CA HIS A 27 29.96 -20.34 -4.01
C HIS A 27 31.15 -20.22 -4.96
N GLY A 28 31.27 -19.10 -5.67
CA GLY A 28 32.42 -18.77 -6.50
C GLY A 28 33.73 -18.77 -5.69
N ALA A 29 33.75 -18.15 -4.51
CA ALA A 29 34.93 -18.13 -3.64
C ALA A 29 35.33 -19.55 -3.18
N VAL A 30 34.35 -20.40 -2.81
CA VAL A 30 34.61 -21.79 -2.42
C VAL A 30 35.14 -22.62 -3.60
N LEU A 31 34.49 -22.52 -4.76
CA LEU A 31 34.84 -23.29 -5.96
C LEU A 31 36.20 -22.88 -6.55
N THR A 32 36.60 -21.62 -6.35
CA THR A 32 37.91 -21.10 -6.74
C THR A 32 39.01 -21.40 -5.74
N ARG A 33 38.70 -21.54 -4.44
CA ARG A 33 39.68 -21.85 -3.37
C ARG A 33 39.93 -23.34 -3.20
N TRP A 34 38.88 -24.16 -3.19
CA TRP A 34 38.99 -25.61 -2.94
C TRP A 34 39.02 -26.45 -4.22
N GLY A 35 38.75 -25.81 -5.35
CA GLY A 35 38.92 -26.39 -6.66
C GLY A 35 40.39 -26.49 -7.07
N ASP A 36 40.80 -27.65 -7.56
CA ASP A 36 42.13 -27.88 -8.16
C ASP A 36 42.09 -27.89 -9.70
N GLY A 37 40.93 -27.60 -10.28
CA GLY A 37 40.70 -27.64 -11.74
C GLY A 37 40.35 -29.02 -12.30
N SER A 38 40.31 -30.07 -11.47
CA SER A 38 39.77 -31.38 -11.85
C SER A 38 38.25 -31.31 -11.94
N ARG A 39 37.67 -31.78 -13.07
CA ARG A 39 36.21 -31.84 -13.26
C ARG A 39 35.53 -32.65 -12.16
N ARG A 40 36.13 -33.77 -11.73
CA ARG A 40 35.57 -34.65 -10.70
C ARG A 40 35.48 -33.96 -9.34
N ARG A 41 36.51 -33.22 -8.96
CA ARG A 41 36.54 -32.49 -7.67
C ARG A 41 35.63 -31.26 -7.70
N GLN A 42 35.57 -30.55 -8.82
CA GLN A 42 34.65 -29.42 -9.00
C GLN A 42 33.19 -29.86 -8.90
N LEU A 43 32.81 -30.95 -9.57
CA LEU A 43 31.46 -31.51 -9.47
C LEU A 43 31.13 -31.95 -8.03
N GLY A 44 32.10 -32.52 -7.31
CA GLY A 44 31.94 -32.85 -5.89
C GLY A 44 31.68 -31.62 -5.01
N LEU A 45 32.41 -30.52 -5.22
CA LEU A 45 32.22 -29.27 -4.48
C LEU A 45 30.86 -28.61 -4.79
N VAL A 46 30.47 -28.56 -6.07
CA VAL A 46 29.15 -28.06 -6.48
C VAL A 46 28.05 -28.92 -5.85
N GLY A 47 28.19 -30.25 -5.90
CA GLY A 47 27.26 -31.17 -5.26
C GLY A 47 27.15 -30.97 -3.75
N GLY A 48 28.28 -30.76 -3.06
CA GLY A 48 28.31 -30.43 -1.64
C GLY A 48 27.59 -29.11 -1.33
N LEU A 49 27.90 -28.04 -2.05
CA LEU A 49 27.26 -26.73 -1.89
C LEU A 49 25.75 -26.79 -2.15
N MET A 50 25.32 -27.48 -3.20
CA MET A 50 23.90 -27.61 -3.54
C MET A 50 23.15 -28.50 -2.57
N GLY A 51 23.74 -29.63 -2.17
CA GLY A 51 23.18 -30.53 -1.17
C GLY A 51 23.01 -29.83 0.17
N GLY A 52 24.01 -29.06 0.61
CA GLY A 52 23.93 -28.25 1.81
C GLY A 52 22.83 -27.20 1.72
N ARG A 53 22.80 -26.43 0.63
CA ARG A 53 21.81 -25.37 0.42
C ARG A 53 20.38 -25.89 0.39
N LEU A 54 20.15 -27.03 -0.26
CA LEU A 54 18.87 -27.71 -0.24
C LEU A 54 18.50 -28.14 1.19
N ALA A 55 19.44 -28.75 1.94
CA ALA A 55 19.20 -29.15 3.32
C ALA A 55 18.85 -27.96 4.23
N GLY A 56 19.49 -26.80 4.03
CA GLY A 56 19.13 -25.56 4.74
C GLY A 56 17.71 -25.11 4.43
N TYR A 57 17.31 -25.09 3.16
CA TYR A 57 15.95 -24.74 2.77
C TYR A 57 14.90 -25.73 3.27
N VAL A 58 15.20 -27.03 3.26
CA VAL A 58 14.32 -28.05 3.84
C VAL A 58 14.17 -27.84 5.35
N ALA A 59 15.25 -27.55 6.08
CA ALA A 59 15.19 -27.27 7.51
C ALA A 59 14.31 -26.05 7.83
N VAL A 60 14.41 -24.98 7.02
CA VAL A 60 13.53 -23.80 7.15
C VAL A 60 12.09 -24.13 6.79
N GLY A 61 11.85 -24.95 5.76
CA GLY A 61 10.52 -25.40 5.39
C GLY A 61 9.86 -26.22 6.50
N VAL A 62 10.60 -27.12 7.14
CA VAL A 62 10.13 -27.89 8.31
C VAL A 62 9.81 -26.94 9.46
N ALA A 63 10.72 -26.01 9.79
CA ALA A 63 10.51 -25.04 10.86
C ALA A 63 9.29 -24.14 10.60
N ALA A 64 9.15 -23.61 9.38
CA ALA A 64 8.02 -22.80 8.98
C ALA A 64 6.71 -23.59 9.04
N GLY A 65 6.70 -24.83 8.55
CA GLY A 65 5.54 -25.70 8.60
C GLY A 65 5.13 -26.10 10.02
N TRP A 66 6.09 -26.26 10.94
CA TRP A 66 5.83 -26.46 12.36
C TRP A 66 5.28 -25.20 13.04
N LEU A 67 5.81 -24.02 12.68
CA LEU A 67 5.37 -22.72 13.20
C LEU A 67 4.03 -22.24 12.63
N ALA A 68 3.55 -22.78 11.51
CA ALA A 68 2.28 -22.41 10.89
C ALA A 68 1.04 -22.66 11.78
N GLY A 69 1.20 -23.33 12.93
CA GLY A 69 0.16 -23.53 13.96
C GLY A 69 0.37 -22.79 15.28
N VAL A 70 1.42 -21.97 15.42
CA VAL A 70 1.75 -21.25 16.66
C VAL A 70 1.93 -19.76 16.33
N GLU A 71 1.01 -18.91 16.80
CA GLU A 71 1.20 -17.46 16.69
C GLU A 71 2.41 -17.02 17.52
N ALA A 72 3.25 -16.19 16.88
CA ALA A 72 4.39 -15.45 17.43
C ALA A 72 5.73 -16.20 17.59
N VAL A 73 6.55 -16.18 16.53
CA VAL A 73 8.02 -16.19 16.67
C VAL A 73 8.63 -15.07 15.81
N ARG A 74 9.22 -14.05 16.45
CA ARG A 74 10.09 -13.07 15.77
C ARG A 74 11.53 -13.60 15.82
N ILE A 75 12.03 -14.10 14.68
CA ILE A 75 13.47 -14.40 14.55
C ILE A 75 14.20 -13.06 14.33
N PRO A 76 15.11 -12.63 15.23
CA PRO A 76 15.78 -11.35 15.06
C PRO A 76 16.80 -11.48 13.91
N GLN A 77 16.46 -10.90 12.76
CA GLN A 77 17.24 -10.94 11.51
C GLN A 77 18.71 -10.54 11.70
N ASN A 78 18.99 -9.73 12.72
CA ASN A 78 20.32 -9.20 13.00
C ASN A 78 21.30 -10.27 13.49
N HIS A 79 20.85 -11.29 14.25
CA HIS A 79 21.77 -12.34 14.75
C HIS A 79 22.23 -13.27 13.62
N LEU A 80 21.36 -13.56 12.66
CA LEU A 80 21.67 -14.43 11.54
C LEU A 80 22.56 -13.74 10.49
N ARG A 81 22.33 -12.43 10.24
CA ARG A 81 23.25 -11.59 9.45
C ARG A 81 24.63 -11.48 10.10
N LEU A 82 24.67 -11.32 11.42
CA LEU A 82 25.92 -11.26 12.18
C LEU A 82 26.69 -12.59 12.10
N ALA A 83 26.01 -13.73 12.27
CA ALA A 83 26.64 -15.05 12.17
C ALA A 83 27.23 -15.31 10.78
N LEU A 84 26.49 -14.99 9.70
CA LEU A 84 26.96 -15.14 8.32
C LEU A 84 28.14 -14.19 8.02
N GLY A 85 28.06 -12.94 8.44
CA GLY A 85 29.14 -11.96 8.25
C GLY A 85 30.43 -12.32 9.01
N LEU A 86 30.32 -12.80 10.26
CA LEU A 86 31.47 -13.27 11.04
C LEU A 86 32.13 -14.49 10.41
N LEU A 87 31.35 -15.45 9.89
CA LEU A 87 31.89 -16.60 9.19
C LEU A 87 32.65 -16.20 7.92
N MET A 88 32.15 -15.21 7.17
CA MET A 88 32.83 -14.69 5.97
C MET A 88 34.13 -13.95 6.30
N LEU A 89 34.15 -13.21 7.41
CA LEU A 89 35.37 -12.60 7.96
C LEU A 89 36.39 -13.66 8.37
N ILE A 90 35.96 -14.70 9.10
CA ILE A 90 36.81 -15.84 9.45
C ILE A 90 37.37 -16.49 8.17
N TYR A 91 36.54 -16.72 7.16
CA TYR A 91 36.96 -17.27 5.87
C TYR A 91 37.98 -16.39 5.12
N ALA A 92 37.81 -15.06 5.17
CA ALA A 92 38.71 -14.10 4.54
C ALA A 92 40.10 -14.07 5.19
N VAL A 93 40.17 -14.35 6.51
CA VAL A 93 41.40 -14.25 7.33
C VAL A 93 42.11 -15.60 7.50
N LEU A 94 41.42 -16.74 7.36
CA LEU A 94 42.03 -18.06 7.49
C LEU A 94 43.18 -18.29 6.48
N PRO A 95 44.38 -18.74 6.91
CA PRO A 95 45.53 -18.94 6.03
C PRO A 95 45.18 -19.85 4.85
N SER A 96 45.49 -19.40 3.64
CA SER A 96 45.49 -20.28 2.47
C SER A 96 46.69 -21.20 2.61
N GLY A 97 46.47 -22.44 3.07
CA GLY A 97 47.50 -23.47 3.11
C GLY A 97 48.12 -23.65 1.73
N THR A 98 49.25 -22.98 1.49
CA THR A 98 50.13 -23.20 0.35
C THR A 98 50.99 -24.41 0.69
N GLY A 99 50.43 -25.60 0.53
CA GLY A 99 51.16 -26.84 0.74
C GLY A 99 50.78 -27.84 -0.33
N HIS A 100 51.70 -28.09 -1.26
CA HIS A 100 51.71 -29.27 -2.13
C HIS A 100 51.90 -30.53 -1.24
N GLY A 101 50.88 -30.89 -0.47
CA GLY A 101 50.84 -32.11 0.33
C GLY A 101 49.95 -33.12 -0.36
N LYS A 102 50.52 -34.26 -0.76
CA LYS A 102 49.84 -35.42 -1.36
C LYS A 102 48.47 -35.62 -0.70
N ALA A 103 47.41 -35.52 -1.49
CA ALA A 103 46.05 -35.78 -1.05
C ALA A 103 45.93 -37.24 -0.60
N CYS A 104 46.10 -37.47 0.69
CA CYS A 104 45.65 -38.70 1.33
C CYS A 104 44.11 -38.72 1.22
N ALA A 105 43.53 -39.87 0.90
CA ALA A 105 42.09 -40.04 0.62
C ALA A 105 41.17 -39.59 1.78
N CYS A 106 41.71 -39.34 2.98
CA CYS A 106 41.03 -38.76 4.13
C CYS A 106 40.77 -37.23 4.03
N GLY A 107 41.41 -36.49 3.12
CA GLY A 107 41.21 -35.04 2.97
C GLY A 107 39.97 -34.63 2.15
N VAL A 108 39.42 -35.55 1.36
CA VAL A 108 38.26 -35.29 0.49
C VAL A 108 36.96 -35.19 1.31
N SER A 109 36.84 -35.94 2.40
CA SER A 109 35.68 -35.89 3.31
C SER A 109 35.60 -34.57 4.09
N HIS A 110 36.73 -34.02 4.54
CA HIS A 110 36.78 -32.72 5.24
C HIS A 110 36.47 -31.52 4.32
N VAL A 111 36.84 -31.61 3.04
CA VAL A 111 36.55 -30.54 2.06
C VAL A 111 35.10 -30.60 1.57
N LEU A 112 34.55 -31.80 1.36
CA LEU A 112 33.14 -31.99 1.00
C LEU A 112 32.19 -31.63 2.15
N SER A 113 32.56 -31.95 3.40
CA SER A 113 31.80 -31.51 4.59
C SER A 113 31.88 -29.99 4.78
N GLY A 114 33.02 -29.37 4.48
CA GLY A 114 33.13 -27.90 4.42
C GLY A 114 32.24 -27.27 3.35
N ALA A 115 32.19 -27.84 2.14
CA ALA A 115 31.34 -27.36 1.06
C ALA A 115 29.85 -27.52 1.38
N PHE A 116 29.47 -28.63 2.01
CA PHE A 116 28.13 -28.87 2.51
C PHE A 116 27.75 -27.87 3.62
N ALA A 117 28.64 -27.63 4.58
CA ALA A 117 28.38 -26.67 5.66
C ALA A 117 28.20 -25.24 5.13
N VAL A 118 29.02 -24.81 4.17
CA VAL A 118 28.86 -23.50 3.52
C VAL A 118 27.55 -23.44 2.74
N GLY A 119 27.20 -24.51 2.03
CA GLY A 119 25.90 -24.63 1.36
C GLY A 119 24.73 -24.52 2.34
N PHE A 120 24.79 -25.24 3.46
CA PHE A 120 23.75 -25.23 4.48
C PHE A 120 23.52 -23.84 5.05
N LEU A 121 24.60 -23.13 5.39
CA LEU A 121 24.52 -21.76 5.89
C LEU A 121 24.04 -20.77 4.83
N SER A 122 24.38 -20.97 3.54
CA SER A 122 23.82 -20.16 2.45
C SER A 122 22.33 -20.44 2.22
N GLY A 123 21.86 -21.64 2.53
CA GLY A 123 20.43 -22.01 2.57
C GLY A 123 19.66 -21.39 3.75
N LEU A 124 20.36 -20.98 4.81
CA LEU A 124 19.77 -20.28 5.97
C LEU A 124 19.88 -18.75 5.87
N ALA A 125 20.63 -18.21 4.89
CA ALA A 125 20.96 -16.79 4.82
C ALA A 125 19.71 -15.92 4.53
N PRO A 126 19.34 -14.98 5.42
CA PRO A 126 18.14 -14.17 5.26
C PRO A 126 18.38 -13.04 4.27
N CYS A 127 17.78 -13.15 3.09
CA CYS A 127 17.71 -12.09 2.09
C CYS A 127 16.25 -11.75 1.77
N PRO A 128 15.94 -10.58 1.15
CA PRO A 128 14.58 -10.20 0.80
C PRO A 128 13.76 -11.29 0.07
N PRO A 129 14.27 -11.97 -0.98
CA PRO A 129 13.52 -13.04 -1.63
C PRO A 129 13.31 -14.27 -0.75
N PHE A 130 14.29 -14.59 0.10
CA PHE A 130 14.19 -15.69 1.05
C PHE A 130 13.10 -15.43 2.09
N ILE A 131 13.04 -14.21 2.64
CA ILE A 131 12.01 -13.83 3.62
C ILE A 131 10.62 -13.88 2.98
N GLY A 132 10.48 -13.41 1.74
CA GLY A 132 9.24 -13.54 0.99
C GLY A 132 8.82 -15.01 0.81
N CYS A 133 9.77 -15.89 0.49
CA CYS A 133 9.50 -17.32 0.35
C CYS A 133 9.16 -18.01 1.68
N VAL A 134 9.78 -17.61 2.79
CA VAL A 134 9.43 -18.13 4.13
C VAL A 134 8.00 -17.71 4.50
N SER A 135 7.58 -16.50 4.13
CA SER A 135 6.18 -16.07 4.28
C SER A 135 5.21 -16.98 3.51
N LEU A 136 5.54 -17.33 2.27
CA LEU A 136 4.74 -18.30 1.49
C LEU A 136 4.74 -19.70 2.12
N ALA A 137 5.88 -20.12 2.69
CA ALA A 137 5.99 -21.41 3.36
C ALA A 137 5.11 -21.47 4.62
N LEU A 138 5.05 -20.39 5.41
CA LEU A 138 4.15 -20.26 6.57
C LEU A 138 2.67 -20.32 6.18
N GLN A 139 2.32 -19.81 5.00
CA GLN A 139 0.94 -19.78 4.49
C GLN A 139 0.51 -21.09 3.81
N SER A 140 1.41 -22.07 3.66
CA SER A 140 1.16 -23.28 2.87
C SER A 140 0.29 -24.36 3.55
N GLY A 141 -0.12 -24.14 4.80
CA GLY A 141 -1.12 -24.96 5.51
C GLY A 141 -0.63 -26.31 6.04
N GLY A 142 0.70 -26.53 6.14
CA GLY A 142 1.27 -27.73 6.77
C GLY A 142 2.74 -27.98 6.42
N MET A 143 3.38 -28.88 7.16
CA MET A 143 4.82 -29.18 7.04
C MET A 143 5.24 -29.62 5.63
N ALA A 144 4.47 -30.50 5.01
CA ALA A 144 4.73 -30.96 3.65
C ALA A 144 4.64 -29.81 2.62
N GLY A 145 3.66 -28.91 2.77
CA GLY A 145 3.49 -27.74 1.92
C GLY A 145 4.65 -26.75 2.07
N ALA A 146 5.10 -26.51 3.30
CA ALA A 146 6.14 -25.54 3.60
C ALA A 146 7.51 -25.99 3.08
N VAL A 147 7.82 -27.28 3.24
CA VAL A 147 9.01 -27.89 2.64
C VAL A 147 8.95 -27.82 1.12
N LEU A 148 7.81 -28.14 0.51
CA LEU A 148 7.67 -28.12 -0.95
C LEU A 148 7.86 -26.71 -1.53
N VAL A 149 7.32 -25.67 -0.87
CA VAL A 149 7.54 -24.27 -1.23
C VAL A 149 9.04 -23.91 -1.22
N MET A 150 9.76 -24.26 -0.14
CA MET A 150 11.19 -23.98 -0.02
C MET A 150 12.04 -24.74 -1.04
N VAL A 151 11.66 -25.97 -1.38
CA VAL A 151 12.31 -26.77 -2.44
C VAL A 151 12.08 -26.15 -3.82
N CYS A 152 10.88 -25.64 -4.12
CA CYS A 152 10.62 -24.99 -5.41
C CYS A 152 11.36 -23.66 -5.56
N PHE A 153 11.48 -22.89 -4.49
CA PHE A 153 12.33 -21.70 -4.45
C PHE A 153 13.82 -22.05 -4.63
N PHE A 154 14.29 -23.15 -4.03
CA PHE A 154 15.64 -23.68 -4.28
C PHE A 154 15.87 -23.96 -5.77
N ILE A 155 14.95 -24.65 -6.43
CA ILE A 155 15.09 -25.00 -7.85
C ILE A 155 15.17 -23.72 -8.69
N GLY A 156 14.22 -22.78 -8.52
CA GLY A 156 14.18 -21.53 -9.29
C GLY A 156 15.42 -20.66 -9.08
N SER A 157 15.85 -20.49 -7.83
CA SER A 157 17.01 -19.65 -7.51
C SER A 157 18.35 -20.28 -7.89
N SER A 158 18.44 -21.62 -7.98
CA SER A 158 19.68 -22.31 -8.35
C SER A 158 20.05 -22.15 -9.82
N VAL A 159 19.09 -21.81 -10.68
CA VAL A 159 19.34 -21.50 -12.11
C VAL A 159 20.41 -20.41 -12.26
N TYR A 160 20.38 -19.40 -11.38
CA TYR A 160 21.31 -18.27 -11.42
C TYR A 160 22.72 -18.60 -10.90
N LEU A 161 22.90 -19.76 -10.25
CA LEU A 161 24.20 -20.22 -9.77
C LEU A 161 24.95 -21.05 -10.82
N ILE A 162 24.27 -21.52 -11.86
CA ILE A 162 24.84 -22.31 -12.96
C ILE A 162 26.07 -21.63 -13.60
N PRO A 163 26.05 -20.31 -13.92
CA PRO A 163 27.21 -19.64 -14.51
C PRO A 163 28.44 -19.67 -13.59
N VAL A 164 28.25 -19.60 -12.27
CA VAL A 164 29.33 -19.61 -11.26
C VAL A 164 30.05 -20.95 -11.22
N TRP A 165 29.33 -22.05 -11.43
CA TRP A 165 29.89 -23.41 -11.37
C TRP A 165 30.88 -23.68 -12.50
N GLY A 166 30.72 -23.01 -13.65
CA GLY A 166 31.61 -23.11 -14.79
C GLY A 166 32.87 -22.27 -14.69
N VAL A 167 32.89 -21.21 -13.87
CA VAL A 167 33.98 -20.21 -13.84
C VAL A 167 35.36 -20.85 -13.59
N PRO A 168 35.57 -21.72 -12.60
CA PRO A 168 36.90 -22.31 -12.35
C PRO A 168 37.40 -23.22 -13.47
N LEU A 169 36.49 -23.78 -14.28
CA LEU A 169 36.80 -24.63 -15.44
C LEU A 169 37.17 -23.80 -16.68
N LEU A 170 36.65 -22.58 -16.78
CA LEU A 170 36.84 -21.64 -17.90
C LEU A 170 38.05 -20.71 -17.71
N VAL A 171 38.56 -20.57 -16.49
CA VAL A 171 39.72 -19.71 -16.19
C VAL A 171 41.02 -20.32 -16.73
N ARG A 172 41.65 -19.62 -17.67
CA ARG A 172 42.95 -19.96 -18.27
C ARG A 172 44.01 -20.25 -17.20
N GLN A 173 44.89 -21.22 -17.45
CA GLN A 173 45.91 -21.73 -16.49
C GLN A 173 46.74 -20.60 -15.84
N ARG A 174 47.07 -19.55 -16.61
CA ARG A 174 47.82 -18.35 -16.18
C ARG A 174 47.14 -17.57 -15.03
N TRP A 175 45.82 -17.63 -14.91
CA TRP A 175 45.05 -16.86 -13.93
C TRP A 175 44.67 -17.67 -12.68
N ARG A 176 44.90 -19.00 -12.70
CA ARG A 176 44.59 -19.90 -11.57
C ARG A 176 45.27 -19.52 -10.24
N PRO A 177 46.53 -19.04 -10.20
CA PRO A 177 47.17 -18.63 -8.94
C PRO A 177 46.52 -17.41 -8.27
N TYR A 178 45.78 -16.60 -9.02
CA TYR A 178 45.13 -15.39 -8.53
C TYR A 178 43.72 -15.64 -8.02
N LEU A 179 43.10 -16.77 -8.42
CA LEU A 179 41.74 -17.14 -8.02
C LEU A 179 41.51 -17.14 -6.50
N PRO A 180 42.42 -17.65 -5.65
CA PRO A 180 42.24 -17.58 -4.19
C PRO A 180 42.36 -16.16 -3.61
N ARG A 181 43.06 -15.24 -4.29
CA ARG A 181 43.12 -13.82 -3.88
C ARG A 181 41.83 -13.10 -4.25
N VAL A 182 41.32 -13.35 -5.45
CA VAL A 182 40.01 -12.83 -5.90
C VAL A 182 38.88 -13.36 -5.02
N GLY A 183 38.87 -14.65 -4.69
CA GLY A 183 37.88 -15.24 -3.77
C GLY A 183 37.89 -14.60 -2.38
N ARG A 184 39.06 -14.24 -1.84
CA ARG A 184 39.16 -13.51 -0.56
C ARG A 184 38.61 -12.08 -0.64
N LEU A 185 38.91 -11.35 -1.71
CA LEU A 185 38.37 -10.00 -1.93
C LEU A 185 36.85 -10.01 -2.07
N LEU A 186 36.31 -10.99 -2.81
CA LEU A 186 34.86 -11.17 -2.94
C LEU A 186 34.20 -11.54 -1.60
N ALA A 187 34.79 -12.46 -0.84
CA ALA A 187 34.27 -12.83 0.49
C ALA A 187 34.28 -11.64 1.46
N ALA A 188 35.35 -10.84 1.47
CA ALA A 188 35.44 -9.61 2.28
C ALA A 188 34.41 -8.55 1.84
N GLY A 189 34.21 -8.37 0.54
CA GLY A 189 33.21 -7.45 0.00
C GLY A 189 31.77 -7.86 0.35
N VAL A 190 31.46 -9.16 0.27
CA VAL A 190 30.16 -9.70 0.69
C VAL A 190 29.98 -9.60 2.21
N ALA A 191 31.03 -9.88 3.00
CA ALA A 191 30.99 -9.70 4.46
C ALA A 191 30.69 -8.24 4.83
N ALA A 192 31.37 -7.30 4.17
CA ALA A 192 31.11 -5.87 4.34
C ALA A 192 29.66 -5.55 3.97
N TYR A 193 29.18 -5.95 2.80
CA TYR A 193 27.80 -5.72 2.36
C TYR A 193 26.74 -6.29 3.33
N VAL A 194 26.93 -7.51 3.84
CA VAL A 194 25.99 -8.17 4.76
C VAL A 194 26.01 -7.53 6.15
N LEU A 195 27.17 -7.06 6.62
CA LEU A 195 27.32 -6.43 7.93
C LEU A 195 27.04 -4.92 7.92
N LEU A 196 27.12 -4.26 6.75
CA LEU A 196 26.94 -2.82 6.59
C LEU A 196 25.61 -2.31 7.18
N PRO A 197 24.45 -2.98 6.97
CA PRO A 197 23.18 -2.58 7.59
C PRO A 197 23.20 -2.66 9.13
N LEU A 198 23.97 -3.58 9.72
CA LEU A 198 24.12 -3.71 11.18
C LEU A 198 24.94 -2.57 11.78
N VAL A 199 25.96 -2.10 11.05
CA VAL A 199 26.83 -0.98 11.46
C VAL A 199 26.13 0.37 11.30
N ILE A 200 25.35 0.55 10.24
CA ILE A 200 24.62 1.80 9.95
C ILE A 200 23.34 1.92 10.82
N GLY A 201 23.00 0.90 11.62
CA GLY A 201 21.82 0.93 12.48
C GLY A 201 20.49 0.83 11.72
N VAL A 202 20.52 0.28 10.49
CA VAL A 202 19.32 0.00 9.71
C VAL A 202 18.57 -1.15 10.39
N ARG A 203 17.55 -0.82 11.19
CA ARG A 203 16.63 -1.82 11.73
C ARG A 203 15.96 -2.49 10.53
N GLY A 204 15.91 -3.83 10.50
CA GLY A 204 15.47 -4.65 9.36
C GLY A 204 14.00 -4.52 8.92
N GLY A 205 13.39 -3.34 9.04
CA GLY A 205 12.07 -2.99 8.51
C GLY A 205 12.09 -2.23 7.18
N ASP A 206 13.25 -1.73 6.72
CA ASP A 206 13.33 -0.83 5.56
C ASP A 206 13.54 -1.54 4.22
N VAL A 207 12.83 -2.65 3.98
CA VAL A 207 12.69 -3.22 2.64
C VAL A 207 11.20 -3.14 2.26
N PRO A 208 10.82 -2.44 1.18
CA PRO A 208 9.43 -2.35 0.77
C PRO A 208 8.93 -3.77 0.47
N ALA A 209 7.93 -4.22 1.23
CA ALA A 209 7.26 -5.47 0.96
C ALA A 209 6.53 -5.32 -0.39
N GLY A 210 6.94 -6.11 -1.39
CA GLY A 210 6.20 -6.25 -2.64
C GLY A 210 4.79 -6.79 -2.39
N PRO A 211 3.87 -6.63 -3.35
CA PRO A 211 2.46 -6.94 -3.17
C PRO A 211 2.30 -8.45 -2.94
N GLN A 212 1.87 -8.82 -1.73
CA GLN A 212 1.50 -10.21 -1.43
C GLN A 212 0.15 -10.49 -2.11
N GLY A 213 0.18 -11.40 -3.08
CA GLY A 213 -1.03 -11.91 -3.72
C GLY A 213 -1.76 -12.88 -2.78
N GLY A 214 -3.05 -12.63 -2.54
CA GLY A 214 -3.94 -13.54 -1.84
C GLY A 214 -4.22 -14.80 -2.67
N ALA A 215 -4.33 -15.93 -1.97
CA ALA A 215 -4.86 -17.17 -2.52
C ALA A 215 -5.86 -17.79 -1.53
N PRO A 216 -6.84 -18.55 -2.05
CA PRO A 216 -8.18 -18.65 -1.46
C PRO A 216 -8.37 -19.90 -0.59
N GLY A 217 -9.39 -19.83 0.27
CA GLY A 217 -10.17 -21.00 0.67
C GLY A 217 -9.75 -21.64 1.99
N THR A 218 -10.28 -21.11 3.09
CA THR A 218 -10.60 -21.89 4.29
C THR A 218 -12.07 -21.71 4.60
N VAL A 219 -12.84 -22.73 4.24
CA VAL A 219 -14.16 -22.97 4.81
C VAL A 219 -13.93 -23.62 6.17
N CYS A 220 -14.21 -22.93 7.28
CA CYS A 220 -14.69 -23.61 8.48
C CYS A 220 -15.24 -22.67 9.56
N ALA A 221 -16.52 -22.89 9.87
CA ALA A 221 -17.05 -23.12 11.20
C ALA A 221 -16.41 -22.37 12.39
N ALA A 222 -16.87 -21.13 12.63
CA ALA A 222 -17.08 -20.57 13.98
C ALA A 222 -17.68 -19.15 13.85
N CYS A 223 -18.97 -19.05 13.57
CA CYS A 223 -19.73 -17.82 13.83
C CYS A 223 -21.09 -18.26 14.40
N PRO A 224 -21.39 -17.94 15.67
CA PRO A 224 -22.66 -18.28 16.29
C PRO A 224 -23.69 -17.22 15.90
N LEU A 225 -24.17 -17.27 14.66
CA LEU A 225 -25.42 -16.62 14.27
C LEU A 225 -26.19 -17.60 13.37
N ASP A 226 -27.35 -17.97 13.88
CA ASP A 226 -28.26 -19.00 13.43
C ASP A 226 -28.48 -18.98 11.91
N CYS A 227 -27.99 -20.02 11.24
CA CYS A 227 -28.23 -20.27 9.82
C CYS A 227 -28.24 -21.78 9.61
N SER A 228 -29.25 -22.43 10.18
CA SER A 228 -29.54 -23.84 9.92
C SER A 228 -31.02 -24.02 9.57
N LEU A 229 -31.26 -24.85 8.55
CA LEU A 229 -32.54 -25.44 8.11
C LEU A 229 -33.42 -24.50 7.24
N ARG A 230 -33.91 -24.86 6.04
CA ARG A 230 -34.21 -26.16 5.44
C ARG A 230 -34.06 -26.12 3.91
N THR A 231 -33.38 -27.11 3.33
CA THR A 231 -33.67 -27.61 1.98
C THR A 231 -34.29 -29.00 2.11
N GLY A 232 -35.48 -29.16 1.55
CA GLY A 232 -36.22 -30.40 1.52
C GLY A 232 -37.56 -30.15 0.84
N GLY A 233 -37.58 -30.28 -0.49
CA GLY A 233 -38.84 -30.43 -1.23
C GLY A 233 -39.40 -31.83 -0.99
N VAL A 234 -40.72 -32.01 -1.04
CA VAL A 234 -41.48 -32.66 -2.14
C VAL A 234 -42.99 -32.36 -1.94
N ALA A 235 -43.71 -32.18 -3.06
CA ALA A 235 -45.12 -32.46 -3.33
C ALA A 235 -46.26 -31.74 -2.56
N GLY A 236 -47.01 -30.93 -3.31
CA GLY A 236 -48.39 -31.24 -3.73
C GLY A 236 -49.51 -31.26 -2.69
N LEU A 237 -50.42 -30.28 -2.81
CA LEU A 237 -51.90 -30.40 -2.85
C LEU A 237 -52.57 -29.16 -2.23
N GLY A 238 -53.69 -28.73 -2.85
CA GLY A 238 -54.79 -28.11 -2.11
C GLY A 238 -55.05 -26.65 -2.42
N ALA A 239 -56.00 -26.41 -3.32
CA ALA A 239 -56.73 -25.15 -3.43
C ALA A 239 -57.44 -24.79 -2.12
N GLY A 240 -57.50 -23.50 -1.79
CA GLY A 240 -58.26 -22.98 -0.66
C GLY A 240 -58.37 -21.47 -0.75
N ALA A 241 -59.49 -21.00 -1.29
CA ALA A 241 -59.90 -19.61 -1.26
C ALA A 241 -60.09 -19.14 0.20
N GLY A 242 -59.67 -17.91 0.49
CA GLY A 242 -59.82 -17.30 1.81
C GLY A 242 -59.45 -15.82 1.81
N THR A 243 -60.45 -15.02 1.43
CA THR A 243 -60.70 -13.60 1.78
C THR A 243 -59.62 -12.83 2.56
N ALA A 244 -59.15 -11.74 1.95
CA ALA A 244 -58.46 -10.63 2.61
C ALA A 244 -59.37 -9.86 3.59
N PRO A 245 -58.79 -9.25 4.64
CA PRO A 245 -59.32 -8.03 5.21
C PRO A 245 -58.36 -6.85 4.99
N THR A 246 -58.95 -5.74 4.56
CA THR A 246 -58.41 -4.38 4.51
C THR A 246 -58.53 -3.67 5.85
N ALA A 247 -57.83 -2.52 5.95
CA ALA A 247 -57.80 -1.51 7.02
C ALA A 247 -56.67 -1.74 8.05
N ALA A 248 -55.59 -0.97 8.00
CA ALA A 248 -55.42 0.44 8.41
C ALA A 248 -55.08 0.55 9.90
N GLU A 249 -54.13 1.44 10.19
CA GLU A 249 -53.61 1.85 11.51
C GLU A 249 -52.59 0.91 12.19
N GLU A 250 -51.34 1.00 11.71
CA GLU A 250 -50.19 1.09 12.62
C GLU A 250 -49.01 1.74 11.86
N ALA A 251 -49.07 3.07 11.78
CA ALA A 251 -47.98 3.90 11.32
C ALA A 251 -47.69 4.97 12.37
N ALA A 252 -46.40 5.24 12.55
CA ALA A 252 -45.81 6.41 13.18
C ALA A 252 -45.60 6.35 14.71
N ALA A 253 -44.51 5.69 15.09
CA ALA A 253 -43.54 6.30 16.00
C ALA A 253 -42.13 6.12 15.41
N SER A 254 -41.87 6.83 14.30
CA SER A 254 -40.50 7.09 13.86
C SER A 254 -39.90 8.10 14.84
N PRO A 255 -38.72 7.87 15.44
CA PRO A 255 -38.09 8.90 16.26
C PRO A 255 -37.87 10.12 15.36
N ALA A 256 -38.40 11.27 15.79
CA ALA A 256 -38.26 12.52 15.07
C ALA A 256 -36.78 12.73 14.70
N ALA A 257 -36.48 12.78 13.40
CA ALA A 257 -35.13 12.96 12.91
C ALA A 257 -34.60 14.31 13.42
N THR A 258 -33.63 14.27 14.32
CA THR A 258 -32.87 15.44 14.75
C THR A 258 -32.25 16.05 13.48
N PRO A 259 -32.41 17.36 13.18
CA PRO A 259 -31.89 17.93 11.94
C PRO A 259 -30.37 17.79 11.88
N ALA A 260 -29.78 17.46 10.72
CA ALA A 260 -28.34 17.24 10.56
C ALA A 260 -27.44 18.37 11.12
N SER A 261 -27.95 19.60 11.17
CA SER A 261 -27.28 20.76 11.80
C SER A 261 -27.05 20.61 13.30
N SER A 262 -27.92 19.88 14.00
CA SER A 262 -27.81 19.59 15.43
C SER A 262 -26.84 18.46 15.76
N LEU A 263 -26.46 17.65 14.76
CA LEU A 263 -25.41 16.63 14.88
C LEU A 263 -24.00 17.21 14.72
N LEU A 264 -23.90 18.46 14.28
CA LEU A 264 -22.60 19.11 14.10
C LEU A 264 -21.88 19.25 15.44
N PRO A 265 -20.62 18.79 15.54
CA PRO A 265 -19.85 18.96 16.75
C PRO A 265 -19.57 20.46 16.97
N PRO A 266 -19.37 20.88 18.24
CA PRO A 266 -18.94 22.24 18.52
C PRO A 266 -17.58 22.53 17.86
N SER A 267 -17.33 23.81 17.57
CA SER A 267 -16.01 24.27 17.14
C SER A 267 -14.96 23.97 18.21
N ALA A 268 -13.70 23.83 17.78
CA ALA A 268 -12.60 23.62 18.72
C ALA A 268 -12.56 24.73 19.78
N GLY A 269 -12.42 24.34 21.05
CA GLY A 269 -12.34 25.28 22.17
C GLY A 269 -11.13 26.21 22.07
N PRO A 270 -11.15 27.34 22.79
CA PRO A 270 -10.01 28.25 22.84
C PRO A 270 -8.76 27.51 23.35
N GLY A 271 -7.64 27.65 22.63
CA GLY A 271 -6.35 27.06 23.02
C GLY A 271 -6.02 25.70 22.38
N VAL A 272 -6.92 25.06 21.64
CA VAL A 272 -6.58 23.88 20.84
C VAL A 272 -5.58 24.28 19.76
N ARG A 273 -4.42 23.58 19.72
CA ARG A 273 -3.35 23.82 18.75
C ARG A 273 -2.98 22.54 18.02
N PRO A 274 -2.46 22.65 16.78
CA PRO A 274 -1.89 21.50 16.08
C PRO A 274 -0.77 20.84 16.89
N LEU A 275 -0.75 19.50 16.91
CA LEU A 275 0.38 18.71 17.41
C LEU A 275 1.67 18.99 16.64
N TYR A 276 1.52 19.38 15.38
CA TYR A 276 2.61 19.76 14.52
C TYR A 276 2.21 20.95 13.64
N ALA A 277 2.97 22.03 13.76
CA ALA A 277 2.88 23.14 12.82
C ALA A 277 3.73 22.82 11.59
N LYS A 278 3.08 22.71 10.42
CA LYS A 278 3.79 22.55 9.15
C LYS A 278 4.73 23.73 8.94
N LYS A 279 6.01 23.43 8.67
CA LYS A 279 7.01 24.47 8.37
C LYS A 279 6.65 25.15 7.06
N ILE A 280 6.69 26.48 7.05
CA ILE A 280 6.55 27.28 5.84
C ILE A 280 7.95 27.85 5.55
N PRO A 281 8.47 27.72 4.31
CA PRO A 281 9.71 28.37 3.94
C PRO A 281 9.65 29.87 4.25
N THR A 282 10.64 30.36 5.00
CA THR A 282 10.80 31.80 5.29
C THR A 282 11.59 32.52 4.21
N GLU A 283 12.24 31.77 3.32
CA GLU A 283 12.95 32.32 2.18
C GLU A 283 12.00 33.02 1.19
N VAL A 284 12.55 34.03 0.53
CA VAL A 284 11.89 34.76 -0.55
C VAL A 284 12.29 34.11 -1.86
N PHE A 285 11.30 33.71 -2.65
CA PHE A 285 11.50 33.09 -3.95
C PHE A 285 11.48 34.13 -5.06
N THR A 286 12.33 33.92 -6.07
CA THR A 286 12.36 34.71 -7.30
C THR A 286 12.03 33.81 -8.49
N GLU A 287 11.59 34.41 -9.59
CA GLU A 287 11.36 33.69 -10.84
C GLU A 287 12.63 32.96 -11.31
N GLU A 288 13.77 33.64 -11.30
CA GLU A 288 15.07 33.06 -11.67
C GLU A 288 15.43 31.81 -10.86
N LYS A 289 15.16 31.82 -9.54
CA LYS A 289 15.43 30.67 -8.67
C LYS A 289 14.54 29.48 -9.03
N LEU A 290 13.25 29.72 -9.24
CA LEU A 290 12.28 28.66 -9.55
C LEU A 290 12.53 28.07 -10.95
N THR A 291 12.87 28.91 -11.93
CA THR A 291 13.28 28.47 -13.28
C THR A 291 14.53 27.61 -13.22
N ARG A 292 15.54 27.99 -12.43
CA ARG A 292 16.77 27.20 -12.24
C ARG A 292 16.51 25.83 -11.62
N LEU A 293 15.49 25.74 -10.75
CA LEU A 293 15.04 24.48 -10.15
C LEU A 293 14.15 23.66 -11.10
N GLY A 294 13.87 24.16 -12.31
CA GLY A 294 13.00 23.48 -13.27
C GLY A 294 11.55 23.39 -12.79
N LEU A 295 11.07 24.34 -11.99
CA LEU A 295 9.72 24.37 -11.48
C LEU A 295 8.78 25.18 -12.39
N SER A 296 7.48 25.00 -12.22
CA SER A 296 6.49 25.70 -13.04
C SER A 296 6.34 27.18 -12.62
N LEU A 297 5.90 28.01 -13.56
CA LEU A 297 5.54 29.42 -13.32
C LEU A 297 4.11 29.70 -13.82
N LYS A 298 3.27 28.67 -13.93
CA LYS A 298 1.88 28.81 -14.35
C LYS A 298 1.14 29.74 -13.39
N GLU A 299 0.44 30.73 -13.93
CA GLU A 299 -0.43 31.58 -13.11
C GLU A 299 -1.55 30.76 -12.49
N ALA A 300 -1.76 30.93 -11.19
CA ALA A 300 -2.74 30.18 -10.42
C ALA A 300 -4.11 30.85 -10.50
N SER A 301 -5.16 30.06 -10.42
CA SER A 301 -6.54 30.53 -10.30
C SER A 301 -6.91 30.76 -8.83
N PHE A 302 -8.03 31.46 -8.62
CA PHE A 302 -8.65 31.70 -7.31
C PHE A 302 -7.74 32.48 -6.35
N TYR A 303 -7.35 33.69 -6.74
CA TYR A 303 -6.70 34.66 -5.88
C TYR A 303 -7.16 36.06 -6.19
N GLU A 304 -6.92 36.97 -5.26
CA GLU A 304 -7.11 38.41 -5.43
C GLU A 304 -5.76 39.10 -5.23
N VAL A 305 -5.54 40.18 -5.97
CA VAL A 305 -4.42 41.09 -5.76
C VAL A 305 -4.81 42.05 -4.63
N LEU A 306 -3.92 42.22 -3.67
CA LEU A 306 -4.07 43.10 -2.52
C LEU A 306 -3.14 44.31 -2.66
N GLU A 307 -3.18 45.21 -1.70
CA GLU A 307 -2.25 46.35 -1.61
C GLU A 307 -0.79 45.88 -1.47
N ASP A 308 0.16 46.75 -1.80
CA ASP A 308 1.61 46.52 -1.66
C ASP A 308 2.16 45.28 -2.40
N GLY A 309 1.48 44.84 -3.47
CA GLY A 309 1.89 43.68 -4.26
C GLY A 309 1.67 42.34 -3.57
N GLU A 310 0.88 42.32 -2.48
CA GLU A 310 0.47 41.08 -1.84
C GLU A 310 -0.66 40.39 -2.61
N VAL A 311 -0.86 39.09 -2.36
CA VAL A 311 -1.98 38.32 -2.93
C VAL A 311 -2.72 37.53 -1.86
N GLY A 312 -4.05 37.51 -1.97
CA GLY A 312 -4.94 36.70 -1.14
C GLY A 312 -5.35 35.43 -1.87
N CYS A 313 -4.86 34.26 -1.45
CA CYS A 313 -5.24 32.98 -2.05
C CYS A 313 -6.65 32.58 -1.58
N ARG A 314 -7.56 32.31 -2.52
CA ARG A 314 -8.97 31.91 -2.28
C ARG A 314 -9.26 30.46 -2.69
N LEU A 315 -8.22 29.64 -2.92
CA LEU A 315 -8.38 28.24 -3.33
C LEU A 315 -8.92 27.33 -2.22
N CYS A 316 -8.45 27.54 -0.99
CA CYS A 316 -8.76 26.66 0.14
C CYS A 316 -8.99 27.46 1.44
N PRO A 317 -9.54 26.85 2.50
CA PRO A 317 -9.95 27.53 3.74
C PRO A 317 -8.80 28.17 4.55
N ARG A 318 -7.57 28.11 4.05
CA ARG A 318 -6.41 28.76 4.66
C ARG A 318 -6.36 30.25 4.42
N HIS A 319 -6.93 30.71 3.31
CA HIS A 319 -6.91 32.12 2.89
C HIS A 319 -5.53 32.78 3.05
N CYS A 320 -4.47 32.12 2.56
CA CYS A 320 -3.10 32.59 2.73
C CYS A 320 -2.95 34.00 2.11
N ARG A 321 -2.46 34.96 2.90
CA ARG A 321 -2.02 36.28 2.46
C ARG A 321 -0.51 36.24 2.24
N LEU A 322 -0.06 36.48 1.02
CA LEU A 322 1.32 36.26 0.60
C LEU A 322 1.93 37.55 0.04
N GLY A 323 2.95 38.08 0.71
CA GLY A 323 3.78 39.14 0.15
C GLY A 323 4.69 38.65 -0.99
N PRO A 324 5.34 39.56 -1.71
CA PRO A 324 6.23 39.22 -2.82
C PRO A 324 7.27 38.14 -2.46
N GLY A 325 7.41 37.14 -3.32
CA GLY A 325 8.27 35.97 -3.16
C GLY A 325 7.88 35.01 -2.03
N ARG A 326 6.78 35.25 -1.30
CA ARG A 326 6.31 34.38 -0.22
C ARG A 326 5.47 33.23 -0.75
N MET A 327 5.62 32.09 -0.07
CA MET A 327 4.96 30.84 -0.41
C MET A 327 3.83 30.51 0.58
N GLY A 328 2.75 29.93 0.08
CA GLY A 328 1.65 29.44 0.91
C GLY A 328 2.02 28.22 1.75
N LEU A 329 1.20 27.93 2.76
CA LEU A 329 1.37 26.75 3.63
C LEU A 329 1.38 25.43 2.84
N CYS A 330 0.69 25.39 1.70
CA CYS A 330 0.70 24.22 0.81
C CYS A 330 2.05 23.92 0.18
N GLN A 331 2.96 24.92 0.16
CA GLN A 331 4.26 24.93 -0.50
C GLN A 331 4.21 24.81 -2.04
N ALA A 332 3.02 24.79 -2.63
CA ALA A 332 2.81 24.64 -4.07
C ALA A 332 2.58 25.98 -4.80
N ARG A 333 2.35 27.07 -4.06
CA ARG A 333 1.97 28.37 -4.61
C ARG A 333 2.78 29.51 -4.01
N VAL A 334 3.24 30.42 -4.86
CA VAL A 334 4.15 31.51 -4.53
C VAL A 334 3.66 32.80 -5.17
N ASN A 335 3.78 33.92 -4.47
CA ASN A 335 3.54 35.23 -5.07
C ASN A 335 4.81 35.68 -5.81
N LEU A 336 4.73 35.87 -7.12
CA LEU A 336 5.80 36.47 -7.93
C LEU A 336 5.23 37.72 -8.60
N ASP A 337 5.82 38.88 -8.29
CA ASP A 337 5.48 40.18 -8.87
C ASP A 337 3.97 40.50 -8.84
N GLY A 338 3.34 40.27 -7.68
CA GLY A 338 1.90 40.53 -7.47
C GLY A 338 0.97 39.50 -8.10
N LYS A 339 1.51 38.39 -8.64
CA LYS A 339 0.74 37.29 -9.21
C LYS A 339 0.97 36.00 -8.46
N LEU A 340 -0.12 35.33 -8.09
CA LEU A 340 -0.01 34.00 -7.52
C LEU A 340 0.35 32.99 -8.63
N ARG A 341 1.48 32.32 -8.50
CA ARG A 341 1.93 31.25 -9.41
C ARG A 341 1.89 29.90 -8.71
N THR A 342 1.55 28.85 -9.44
CA THR A 342 1.72 27.46 -9.01
C THR A 342 3.04 26.91 -9.54
N ILE A 343 3.84 26.33 -8.65
CA ILE A 343 5.18 25.79 -8.99
C ILE A 343 5.16 24.30 -9.30
N VAL A 344 3.98 23.67 -9.18
CA VAL A 344 3.78 22.22 -9.33
C VAL A 344 3.01 21.82 -10.59
N TYR A 345 2.59 22.78 -11.41
CA TYR A 345 1.87 22.47 -12.65
C TYR A 345 2.76 21.72 -13.63
N GLY A 346 2.32 20.53 -14.08
CA GLY A 346 3.10 19.66 -14.96
C GLY A 346 4.32 19.02 -14.28
N ARG A 347 4.39 19.04 -12.94
CA ARG A 347 5.54 18.55 -12.15
C ARG A 347 5.12 17.45 -11.15
N PRO A 348 4.62 16.29 -11.62
CA PRO A 348 4.36 15.15 -10.74
C PRO A 348 5.65 14.64 -10.09
N VAL A 349 5.51 14.13 -8.87
CA VAL A 349 6.61 13.50 -8.11
C VAL A 349 6.42 11.99 -7.97
N THR A 350 5.22 11.49 -8.27
CA THR A 350 4.93 10.06 -8.30
C THR A 350 3.76 9.77 -9.22
N ALA A 351 3.78 8.60 -9.86
CA ALA A 351 2.68 8.07 -10.64
C ALA A 351 2.68 6.54 -10.67
N HIS A 352 1.48 5.94 -10.63
CA HIS A 352 1.30 4.49 -10.69
C HIS A 352 0.01 4.13 -11.43
N VAL A 353 -0.02 2.94 -12.02
CA VAL A 353 -1.29 2.30 -12.41
C VAL A 353 -1.80 1.49 -11.24
N ASP A 354 -2.85 1.98 -10.60
CA ASP A 354 -3.46 1.37 -9.42
C ASP A 354 -4.81 0.71 -9.78
N PRO A 355 -5.27 -0.31 -9.05
CA PRO A 355 -6.66 -0.74 -9.08
C PRO A 355 -7.57 0.31 -8.42
N ILE A 356 -8.81 0.43 -8.89
CA ILE A 356 -9.78 1.40 -8.34
C ILE A 356 -10.12 1.12 -6.87
N GLU A 357 -10.02 -0.13 -6.43
CA GLU A 357 -10.18 -0.57 -5.04
C GLU A 357 -9.17 0.10 -4.10
N LYS A 358 -7.97 0.43 -4.59
CA LYS A 358 -6.96 1.17 -3.81
C LYS A 358 -7.33 2.65 -3.64
N LYS A 359 -8.28 3.18 -4.43
CA LYS A 359 -8.80 4.56 -4.35
C LYS A 359 -10.10 4.65 -3.54
N PRO A 360 -10.27 3.75 -2.56
CA PRO A 360 -11.55 3.26 -2.02
C PRO A 360 -12.81 3.74 -2.78
N LEU A 361 -12.91 3.38 -4.06
CA LEU A 361 -14.07 3.64 -4.91
C LEU A 361 -14.73 2.30 -5.27
N PHE A 362 -15.34 1.64 -4.28
CA PHE A 362 -15.86 0.27 -4.42
C PHE A 362 -17.13 0.20 -5.26
N HIS A 363 -17.87 1.30 -5.36
CA HIS A 363 -19.11 1.45 -6.09
C HIS A 363 -18.93 2.23 -7.40
N TYR A 364 -17.68 2.43 -7.85
CA TYR A 364 -17.39 3.10 -9.10
C TYR A 364 -16.40 2.29 -9.95
N LEU A 365 -16.91 1.64 -10.99
CA LEU A 365 -16.16 0.80 -11.94
C LEU A 365 -15.23 -0.24 -11.27
N PRO A 366 -15.73 -1.07 -10.33
CA PRO A 366 -14.90 -2.05 -9.62
C PRO A 366 -14.13 -2.98 -10.57
N GLY A 367 -12.91 -3.33 -10.19
CA GLY A 367 -11.95 -4.11 -10.96
C GLY A 367 -11.26 -3.35 -12.08
N SER A 368 -11.55 -2.07 -12.27
CA SER A 368 -10.87 -1.25 -13.28
C SER A 368 -9.49 -0.77 -12.83
N ARG A 369 -8.63 -0.48 -13.80
CA ARG A 369 -7.32 0.15 -13.59
C ARG A 369 -7.46 1.67 -13.70
N THR A 370 -6.70 2.40 -12.90
CA THR A 370 -6.65 3.87 -12.90
C THR A 370 -5.21 4.39 -12.96
N MET A 371 -4.97 5.38 -13.81
CA MET A 371 -3.70 6.12 -13.80
C MET A 371 -3.74 7.07 -12.61
N SER A 372 -2.76 6.98 -11.71
CA SER A 372 -2.76 7.75 -10.47
C SER A 372 -1.51 8.59 -10.37
N PHE A 373 -1.62 9.88 -10.02
CA PHE A 373 -0.44 10.72 -9.83
C PHE A 373 -0.63 11.78 -8.74
N ALA A 374 0.49 12.37 -8.32
CA ALA A 374 0.53 13.45 -7.34
C ALA A 374 1.69 14.41 -7.59
N THR A 375 1.57 15.63 -7.09
CA THR A 375 2.67 16.59 -6.95
C THR A 375 3.12 16.71 -5.49
N ALA A 376 4.27 17.31 -5.25
CA ALA A 376 4.71 17.67 -3.91
C ALA A 376 3.81 18.77 -3.30
N GLY A 377 3.76 18.79 -1.97
CA GLY A 377 2.97 19.75 -1.19
C GLY A 377 1.59 19.24 -0.78
N CYS A 378 0.96 19.96 0.16
CA CYS A 378 -0.37 19.65 0.72
C CYS A 378 -0.84 20.83 1.58
N ASN A 379 -2.11 21.23 1.50
CA ASN A 379 -2.66 22.32 2.33
C ASN A 379 -2.98 21.89 3.79
N SER A 380 -2.62 20.66 4.14
CA SER A 380 -2.87 19.99 5.41
C SER A 380 -1.56 19.56 6.09
N GLY A 381 -1.59 19.41 7.42
CA GLY A 381 -0.46 19.04 8.27
C GLY A 381 -0.70 17.76 9.07
N CYS A 382 -1.33 16.74 8.46
CA CYS A 382 -1.70 15.50 9.12
C CYS A 382 -0.50 14.79 9.76
N VAL A 383 -0.51 14.64 11.08
CA VAL A 383 0.59 13.99 11.84
C VAL A 383 0.71 12.48 11.62
N PHE A 384 -0.30 11.89 10.96
CA PHE A 384 -0.40 10.48 10.61
C PHE A 384 -0.28 10.22 9.10
N CYS A 385 0.16 11.21 8.31
CA CYS A 385 0.24 11.07 6.85
C CYS A 385 1.18 9.93 6.44
N GLN A 386 0.69 9.02 5.59
CA GLN A 386 1.48 7.90 5.03
C GLN A 386 2.39 8.33 3.89
N ASN A 387 2.07 9.44 3.21
CA ASN A 387 2.86 10.01 2.10
C ASN A 387 3.53 11.32 2.55
N TYR A 388 4.04 11.37 3.79
CA TYR A 388 4.56 12.60 4.37
C TYR A 388 5.81 13.10 3.64
N GLU A 389 6.59 12.20 3.04
CA GLU A 389 7.80 12.48 2.26
C GLU A 389 7.54 13.38 1.05
N ILE A 390 6.33 13.33 0.49
CA ILE A 390 5.93 14.16 -0.66
C ILE A 390 4.88 15.21 -0.31
N SER A 391 3.98 14.94 0.65
CA SER A 391 2.93 15.89 1.05
C SER A 391 3.42 16.99 1.99
N GLN A 392 4.42 16.69 2.83
CA GLN A 392 5.00 17.62 3.80
C GLN A 392 6.34 18.22 3.34
N ALA A 393 6.82 17.82 2.16
CA ALA A 393 8.02 18.37 1.54
C ALA A 393 7.70 19.51 0.57
N SER A 394 8.67 20.40 0.40
CA SER A 394 8.61 21.47 -0.59
C SER A 394 8.86 20.89 -1.98
N PRO A 395 8.17 21.37 -3.03
CA PRO A 395 8.51 21.03 -4.41
C PRO A 395 9.96 21.33 -4.79
N THR A 396 10.64 22.21 -4.05
CA THR A 396 12.08 22.52 -4.21
C THR A 396 12.99 21.39 -3.76
N ASP A 397 12.50 20.51 -2.89
CA ASP A 397 13.30 19.48 -2.22
C ASP A 397 13.02 18.06 -2.77
N VAL A 398 12.01 17.94 -3.64
CA VAL A 398 11.55 16.67 -4.19
C VAL A 398 11.78 16.67 -5.71
N PRO A 399 12.55 15.70 -6.24
CA PRO A 399 12.69 15.55 -7.67
C PRO A 399 11.33 15.36 -8.36
N SER A 400 11.09 16.10 -9.43
CA SER A 400 9.90 15.98 -10.26
C SER A 400 10.27 15.79 -11.72
N GLN A 401 9.34 15.26 -12.50
CA GLN A 401 9.49 15.15 -13.96
C GLN A 401 8.50 16.09 -14.64
N GLU A 402 8.84 16.58 -15.83
CA GLU A 402 7.87 17.31 -16.64
C GLU A 402 6.91 16.34 -17.30
N VAL A 403 5.63 16.48 -17.00
CA VAL A 403 4.57 15.70 -17.64
C VAL A 403 3.43 16.66 -17.94
N PRO A 404 3.15 16.97 -19.22
CA PRO A 404 2.01 17.82 -19.55
C PRO A 404 0.69 17.04 -19.44
N PRO A 405 -0.47 17.72 -19.26
CA PRO A 405 -1.79 17.09 -19.13
C PRO A 405 -2.11 16.02 -20.19
N GLU A 406 -1.77 16.30 -21.45
CA GLU A 406 -2.01 15.43 -22.61
C GLU A 406 -1.33 14.07 -22.45
N ARG A 407 -0.14 14.06 -21.83
CA ARG A 407 0.65 12.85 -21.64
C ARG A 407 -0.04 11.86 -20.72
N TRP A 408 -0.83 12.32 -19.75
CA TRP A 408 -1.61 11.41 -18.90
C TRP A 408 -2.70 10.68 -19.67
N ILE A 409 -3.28 11.31 -20.68
CA ILE A 409 -4.31 10.70 -21.51
C ILE A 409 -3.71 9.55 -22.31
N GLU A 410 -2.55 9.79 -22.92
CA GLU A 410 -1.78 8.77 -23.63
C GLU A 410 -1.38 7.62 -22.71
N LEU A 411 -0.78 7.92 -21.55
CA LEU A 411 -0.35 6.91 -20.59
C LEU A 411 -1.53 6.09 -20.06
N SER A 412 -2.68 6.72 -19.83
CA SER A 412 -3.89 6.02 -19.38
C SER A 412 -4.39 5.03 -20.42
N ARG A 413 -4.44 5.44 -21.70
CA ARG A 413 -4.83 4.56 -22.81
C ARG A 413 -3.84 3.42 -23.02
N GLN A 414 -2.54 3.72 -23.02
CA GLN A 414 -1.47 2.72 -23.16
C GLN A 414 -1.51 1.65 -22.07
N ASN A 415 -1.96 2.01 -20.87
CA ASN A 415 -2.07 1.10 -19.74
C ASN A 415 -3.48 0.50 -19.55
N GLY A 416 -4.42 0.74 -20.47
CA GLY A 416 -5.79 0.24 -20.36
C GLY A 416 -6.52 0.73 -19.11
N CYS A 417 -6.23 1.95 -18.67
CA CYS A 417 -6.89 2.57 -17.51
C CYS A 417 -8.26 3.10 -17.91
N ALA A 418 -9.27 2.90 -17.05
CA ALA A 418 -10.61 3.45 -17.23
C ALA A 418 -10.70 4.94 -16.88
N GLY A 419 -9.75 5.44 -16.09
CA GLY A 419 -9.74 6.82 -15.64
C GLY A 419 -8.41 7.24 -15.01
N ILE A 420 -8.42 8.46 -14.48
CA ILE A 420 -7.30 9.13 -13.85
C ILE A 420 -7.68 9.51 -12.42
N ALA A 421 -6.84 9.12 -11.45
CA ALA A 421 -6.97 9.46 -10.05
C ALA A 421 -5.95 10.52 -9.64
N TYR A 422 -6.44 11.66 -9.19
CA TYR A 422 -5.64 12.70 -8.55
C TYR A 422 -5.58 12.37 -7.06
N THR A 423 -4.40 12.05 -6.51
CA THR A 423 -4.29 11.35 -5.23
C THR A 423 -2.92 11.52 -4.53
N TYR A 424 -2.59 10.61 -3.60
CA TYR A 424 -1.39 10.49 -2.74
C TYR A 424 -1.07 11.68 -1.82
N THR A 425 -1.03 12.89 -2.35
CA THR A 425 -0.91 14.13 -1.56
C THR A 425 -2.28 14.77 -1.40
N GLU A 426 -2.44 16.05 -1.76
CA GLU A 426 -3.74 16.70 -1.80
C GLU A 426 -3.95 17.36 -3.16
N PRO A 427 -4.85 16.82 -4.01
CA PRO A 427 -5.06 17.34 -5.36
C PRO A 427 -5.46 18.80 -5.46
N THR A 428 -6.10 19.34 -4.43
CA THR A 428 -6.42 20.77 -4.36
C THR A 428 -5.19 21.65 -4.56
N VAL A 429 -3.99 21.23 -4.16
CA VAL A 429 -2.79 22.08 -4.28
C VAL A 429 -2.26 22.20 -5.72
N PHE A 430 -2.60 21.24 -6.58
CA PHE A 430 -2.29 21.24 -8.01
C PHE A 430 -3.56 21.42 -8.87
N PHE A 431 -4.50 22.22 -8.36
CA PHE A 431 -5.82 22.49 -8.95
C PHE A 431 -5.82 22.70 -10.47
N GLU A 432 -4.99 23.63 -10.98
CA GLU A 432 -4.98 23.97 -12.40
C GLU A 432 -4.54 22.77 -13.25
N TYR A 433 -3.54 22.04 -12.77
CA TYR A 433 -3.02 20.87 -13.45
C TYR A 433 -4.01 19.71 -13.47
N MET A 434 -4.70 19.49 -12.34
CA MET A 434 -5.80 18.54 -12.24
C MET A 434 -6.96 18.93 -13.17
N LEU A 435 -7.40 20.18 -13.14
CA LEU A 435 -8.54 20.66 -13.91
C LEU A 435 -8.29 20.55 -15.42
N ASP A 436 -7.12 20.97 -15.91
CA ASP A 436 -6.76 20.89 -17.32
C ASP A 436 -6.64 19.43 -17.77
N THR A 437 -6.03 18.57 -16.94
CA THR A 437 -5.97 17.12 -17.20
C THR A 437 -7.37 16.50 -17.23
N ALA A 438 -8.26 16.90 -16.31
CA ALA A 438 -9.61 16.35 -16.19
C ALA A 438 -10.50 16.71 -17.39
N LYS A 439 -10.38 17.94 -17.90
CA LYS A 439 -11.06 18.38 -19.13
C LYS A 439 -10.65 17.51 -20.32
N LEU A 440 -9.34 17.28 -20.48
CA LEU A 440 -8.80 16.42 -21.55
C LEU A 440 -9.22 14.95 -21.38
N ALA A 441 -9.18 14.44 -20.14
CA ALA A 441 -9.58 13.07 -19.84
C ALA A 441 -11.04 12.80 -20.23
N ARG A 442 -11.94 13.73 -19.86
CA ARG A 442 -13.36 13.63 -20.21
C ARG A 442 -13.58 13.66 -21.73
N ALA A 443 -12.91 14.58 -22.43
CA ALA A 443 -12.96 14.64 -23.90
C ALA A 443 -12.43 13.35 -24.56
N ALA A 444 -11.51 12.66 -23.89
CA ALA A 444 -10.92 11.40 -24.34
C ALA A 444 -11.71 10.14 -23.93
N GLY A 445 -12.84 10.29 -23.21
CA GLY A 445 -13.67 9.19 -22.71
C GLY A 445 -13.15 8.51 -21.43
N LEU A 446 -12.16 9.11 -20.76
CA LEU A 446 -11.62 8.65 -19.47
C LEU A 446 -12.39 9.29 -18.32
N ARG A 447 -12.49 8.56 -17.20
CA ARG A 447 -13.11 9.05 -15.95
C ARG A 447 -12.13 9.81 -15.08
N ASN A 448 -12.64 10.73 -14.28
CA ASN A 448 -11.86 11.52 -13.32
C ASN A 448 -12.22 11.19 -11.88
N TYR A 449 -11.21 10.81 -11.09
CA TYR A 449 -11.35 10.42 -9.68
C TYR A 449 -10.58 11.38 -8.77
N TRP A 450 -11.28 11.96 -7.79
CA TRP A 450 -10.68 12.91 -6.85
C TRP A 450 -10.54 12.28 -5.46
N ILE A 451 -9.30 12.02 -5.03
CA ILE A 451 -9.00 11.39 -3.74
C ILE A 451 -8.37 12.44 -2.83
N THR A 452 -9.13 12.94 -1.85
CA THR A 452 -8.86 14.23 -1.21
C THR A 452 -9.18 14.24 0.28
N CYS A 453 -8.57 15.17 1.02
CA CYS A 453 -8.97 15.54 2.37
C CYS A 453 -10.09 16.61 2.43
N GLY A 454 -10.61 17.07 1.29
CA GLY A 454 -11.79 17.93 1.21
C GLY A 454 -11.57 19.37 1.70
N GLN A 455 -10.34 19.87 1.71
CA GLN A 455 -10.04 21.25 2.09
C GLN A 455 -9.97 22.16 0.86
N ILE A 456 -11.13 22.55 0.35
CA ILE A 456 -11.26 23.42 -0.83
C ILE A 456 -12.37 24.45 -0.61
N GLU A 457 -12.23 25.64 -1.20
CA GLU A 457 -13.31 26.63 -1.21
C GLU A 457 -14.43 26.26 -2.17
N GLU A 458 -15.63 26.79 -1.93
CA GLU A 458 -16.82 26.41 -2.69
C GLU A 458 -16.72 26.72 -4.19
N ALA A 459 -16.26 27.92 -4.55
CA ALA A 459 -16.14 28.33 -5.95
C ALA A 459 -15.21 27.40 -6.77
N PRO A 460 -13.97 27.11 -6.34
CA PRO A 460 -13.12 26.15 -7.05
C PRO A 460 -13.68 24.72 -7.01
N LEU A 461 -14.34 24.30 -5.93
CA LEU A 461 -14.98 22.98 -5.87
C LEU A 461 -16.07 22.81 -6.91
N ARG A 462 -16.97 23.80 -7.05
CA ARG A 462 -18.04 23.76 -8.05
C ARG A 462 -17.50 23.76 -9.48
N GLU A 463 -16.33 24.35 -9.72
CA GLU A 463 -15.66 24.21 -11.02
C GLU A 463 -15.18 22.78 -11.25
N LEU A 464 -14.58 22.13 -10.24
CA LEU A 464 -14.13 20.74 -10.35
C LEU A 464 -15.30 19.76 -10.53
N CYS A 465 -16.40 19.94 -9.82
CA CYS A 465 -17.58 19.07 -9.94
C CYS A 465 -18.09 18.93 -11.38
N LYS A 466 -17.84 19.91 -12.26
CA LYS A 466 -18.20 19.85 -13.69
C LYS A 466 -17.42 18.79 -14.47
N VAL A 467 -16.24 18.38 -13.99
CA VAL A 467 -15.33 17.46 -14.69
C VAL A 467 -15.06 16.17 -13.93
N LEU A 468 -15.41 16.10 -12.64
CA LEU A 468 -15.25 14.90 -11.81
C LEU A 468 -16.39 13.90 -12.05
N ASP A 469 -16.05 12.61 -12.04
CA ASP A 469 -17.05 11.54 -12.07
C ASP A 469 -17.24 10.91 -10.68
N ALA A 470 -16.16 10.75 -9.91
CA ALA A 470 -16.19 10.20 -8.57
C ALA A 470 -15.18 10.87 -7.64
N ALA A 471 -15.46 10.85 -6.34
CA ALA A 471 -14.57 11.35 -5.30
C ALA A 471 -14.56 10.40 -4.10
N ASN A 472 -13.37 10.12 -3.58
CA ASN A 472 -13.22 9.56 -2.24
C ASN A 472 -12.73 10.69 -1.32
N ILE A 473 -13.55 11.06 -0.35
CA ILE A 473 -13.29 12.19 0.54
C ILE A 473 -12.99 11.66 1.94
N ASP A 474 -11.82 12.01 2.46
CA ASP A 474 -11.38 11.58 3.78
C ASP A 474 -12.07 12.40 4.88
N LEU A 475 -13.13 11.84 5.50
CA LEU A 475 -13.70 12.35 6.74
C LEU A 475 -12.89 11.80 7.92
N LYS A 476 -11.75 12.43 8.20
CA LYS A 476 -10.70 11.91 9.10
C LYS A 476 -11.09 11.83 10.57
N GLY A 477 -12.20 12.46 10.97
CA GLY A 477 -12.76 12.47 12.32
C GLY A 477 -14.06 13.27 12.32
N PHE A 478 -14.72 13.36 13.47
CA PHE A 478 -15.99 14.10 13.57
C PHE A 478 -16.00 15.04 14.78
N SER A 479 -14.90 15.77 14.93
CA SER A 479 -14.78 16.91 15.83
C SER A 479 -13.81 17.93 15.25
N ASP A 480 -14.08 19.22 15.44
CA ASP A 480 -13.18 20.26 14.97
C ASP A 480 -11.85 20.26 15.76
N GLU A 481 -11.87 19.84 17.02
CA GLU A 481 -10.65 19.61 17.82
C GLU A 481 -9.71 18.60 17.16
N PHE A 482 -10.22 17.44 16.71
CA PHE A 482 -9.42 16.45 16.00
C PHE A 482 -8.75 17.07 14.75
N TYR A 483 -9.52 17.83 13.97
CA TYR A 483 -9.02 18.47 12.75
C TYR A 483 -7.93 19.50 13.05
N VAL A 484 -8.11 20.35 14.06
CA VAL A 484 -7.08 21.33 14.44
C VAL A 484 -5.83 20.61 14.96
N LYS A 485 -6.00 19.66 15.88
CA LYS A 485 -4.92 18.99 16.60
C LYS A 485 -4.10 18.04 15.72
N TYR A 486 -4.76 17.15 14.98
CA TYR A 486 -4.09 16.09 14.23
C TYR A 486 -3.87 16.43 12.76
N CYS A 487 -4.68 17.31 12.18
CA CYS A 487 -4.60 17.63 10.75
C CYS A 487 -4.12 19.04 10.45
N ASN A 488 -4.09 19.94 11.45
CA ASN A 488 -3.97 21.37 11.23
C ASN A 488 -5.05 21.87 10.24
N MET A 489 -6.28 21.40 10.34
CA MET A 489 -7.38 21.72 9.42
C MET A 489 -8.63 22.13 10.22
N ARG A 490 -9.75 22.38 9.53
CA ARG A 490 -11.09 22.53 10.14
C ARG A 490 -12.04 21.46 9.59
N LEU A 491 -13.00 21.02 10.39
CA LEU A 491 -13.98 20.00 9.99
C LEU A 491 -15.00 20.55 8.97
N ALA A 492 -15.55 21.74 9.23
CA ALA A 492 -16.64 22.31 8.44
C ALA A 492 -16.40 22.36 6.91
N PRO A 493 -15.21 22.73 6.41
CA PRO A 493 -14.92 22.66 4.97
C PRO A 493 -15.04 21.26 4.35
N VAL A 494 -14.72 20.19 5.10
CA VAL A 494 -14.84 18.81 4.60
C VAL A 494 -16.31 18.42 4.48
N LEU A 495 -17.12 18.77 5.48
CA LEU A 495 -18.57 18.52 5.46
C LEU A 495 -19.24 19.24 4.28
N ARG A 496 -18.92 20.53 4.08
CA ARG A 496 -19.37 21.31 2.91
C ARG A 496 -18.94 20.66 1.60
N THR A 497 -17.72 20.13 1.52
CA THR A 497 -17.21 19.47 0.31
C THR A 497 -18.00 18.20 -0.01
N LEU A 498 -18.27 17.36 0.99
CA LEU A 498 -19.11 16.16 0.85
C LEU A 498 -20.51 16.52 0.32
N GLU A 499 -21.16 17.52 0.92
CA GLU A 499 -22.48 18.01 0.51
C GLU A 499 -22.49 18.53 -0.93
N ILE A 500 -21.53 19.38 -1.30
CA ILE A 500 -21.47 19.95 -2.65
C ILE A 500 -21.21 18.83 -3.68
N CYS A 501 -20.24 17.96 -3.46
CA CYS A 501 -19.98 16.86 -4.40
C CYS A 501 -21.20 15.97 -4.61
N HIS A 502 -21.89 15.59 -3.52
CA HIS A 502 -23.10 14.79 -3.59
C HIS A 502 -24.23 15.50 -4.37
N ARG A 503 -24.48 16.78 -4.05
CA ARG A 503 -25.52 17.57 -4.72
C ARG A 503 -25.24 17.84 -6.20
N GLU A 504 -23.97 17.98 -6.57
CA GLU A 504 -23.54 18.16 -7.97
C GLU A 504 -23.48 16.84 -8.76
N GLY A 505 -23.85 15.70 -8.15
CA GLY A 505 -23.96 14.41 -8.82
C GLY A 505 -22.62 13.67 -9.01
N VAL A 506 -21.56 14.08 -8.30
CA VAL A 506 -20.31 13.32 -8.24
C VAL A 506 -20.55 12.07 -7.38
N MET A 507 -20.09 10.89 -7.83
CA MET A 507 -20.16 9.69 -6.98
C MET A 507 -19.25 9.85 -5.77
N VAL A 508 -19.81 9.99 -4.57
CA VAL A 508 -19.05 10.18 -3.33
C VAL A 508 -18.94 8.87 -2.55
N GLU A 509 -17.71 8.52 -2.19
CA GLU A 509 -17.41 7.54 -1.14
C GLU A 509 -16.60 8.22 -0.03
N VAL A 510 -16.77 7.79 1.21
CA VAL A 510 -16.16 8.43 2.38
C VAL A 510 -15.17 7.48 3.03
N THR A 511 -13.97 7.96 3.34
CA THR A 511 -12.98 7.19 4.09
C THR A 511 -12.72 7.81 5.46
N ASN A 512 -12.75 6.98 6.50
CA ASN A 512 -12.32 7.32 7.84
C ASN A 512 -11.18 6.40 8.27
N LEU A 513 -9.96 6.95 8.37
CA LEU A 513 -8.82 6.25 8.96
C LEU A 513 -8.96 6.26 10.48
N VAL A 514 -9.22 5.11 11.10
CA VAL A 514 -9.47 5.01 12.54
C VAL A 514 -8.14 4.94 13.29
N ILE A 515 -7.83 5.93 14.12
CA ILE A 515 -6.58 6.10 14.86
C ILE A 515 -6.88 5.88 16.36
N PRO A 516 -6.24 4.89 17.00
CA PRO A 516 -6.45 4.60 18.42
C PRO A 516 -6.21 5.81 19.34
N GLY A 517 -7.17 6.09 20.21
CA GLY A 517 -7.14 7.20 21.17
C GLY A 517 -7.30 8.59 20.56
N ALA A 518 -7.72 8.71 19.30
CA ALA A 518 -7.87 10.01 18.63
C ALA A 518 -9.26 10.23 18.00
N ASN A 519 -9.75 9.26 17.22
CA ASN A 519 -11.06 9.34 16.56
C ASN A 519 -11.86 8.02 16.62
N ASP A 520 -11.45 7.10 17.50
CA ASP A 520 -12.04 5.78 17.70
C ASP A 520 -13.11 5.73 18.80
N ASP A 521 -13.52 6.89 19.31
CA ASP A 521 -14.61 7.02 20.28
C ASP A 521 -15.96 6.59 19.65
N PRO A 522 -16.70 5.64 20.24
CA PRO A 522 -17.97 5.14 19.71
C PRO A 522 -19.01 6.23 19.47
N GLU A 523 -19.11 7.23 20.36
CA GLU A 523 -20.09 8.32 20.22
C GLU A 523 -19.73 9.27 19.08
N MET A 524 -18.44 9.56 18.90
CA MET A 524 -17.95 10.32 17.74
C MET A 524 -18.28 9.60 16.43
N ILE A 525 -18.02 8.30 16.36
CA ILE A 525 -18.35 7.48 15.18
C ILE A 525 -19.85 7.48 14.93
N ARG A 526 -20.67 7.35 15.99
CA ARG A 526 -22.12 7.38 15.88
C ARG A 526 -22.61 8.69 15.28
N ARG A 527 -22.18 9.84 15.82
CA ARG A 527 -22.55 11.17 15.28
C ARG A 527 -22.10 11.34 13.82
N MET A 528 -20.91 10.86 13.48
CA MET A 528 -20.41 10.88 12.10
C MET A 528 -21.33 10.10 11.16
N CYS A 529 -21.72 8.88 11.54
CA CYS A 529 -22.56 8.00 10.72
C CYS A 529 -23.98 8.54 10.59
N ALA A 530 -24.55 9.06 11.69
CA ALA A 530 -25.85 9.72 11.68
C ALA A 530 -25.86 10.91 10.71
N TRP A 531 -24.84 11.78 10.79
CA TRP A 531 -24.71 12.93 9.90
C TRP A 531 -24.55 12.52 8.43
N LEU A 532 -23.73 11.50 8.14
CA LEU A 532 -23.54 10.98 6.78
C LEU A 532 -24.86 10.47 6.20
N ARG A 533 -25.62 9.67 6.97
CA ARG A 533 -26.92 9.15 6.54
C ARG A 533 -27.92 10.27 6.28
N GLU A 534 -28.01 11.25 7.17
CA GLU A 534 -28.99 12.35 7.03
C GLU A 534 -28.66 13.29 5.89
N THR A 535 -27.37 13.51 5.63
CA THR A 535 -26.91 14.51 4.67
C THR A 535 -26.71 13.92 3.26
N LEU A 536 -26.17 12.71 3.17
CA LEU A 536 -25.80 12.06 1.90
C LEU A 536 -26.67 10.83 1.57
N GLY A 537 -27.53 10.42 2.50
CA GLY A 537 -28.40 9.25 2.37
C GLY A 537 -27.79 7.94 2.91
N PRO A 538 -28.61 6.90 3.11
CA PRO A 538 -28.18 5.61 3.67
C PRO A 538 -27.28 4.78 2.74
N ASP A 539 -27.23 5.16 1.46
CA ASP A 539 -26.53 4.42 0.41
C ASP A 539 -25.10 4.92 0.15
N VAL A 540 -24.65 6.00 0.82
CA VAL A 540 -23.27 6.47 0.71
C VAL A 540 -22.29 5.42 1.24
N PRO A 541 -21.31 4.97 0.42
CA PRO A 541 -20.29 4.04 0.90
C PRO A 541 -19.37 4.68 1.94
N LEU A 542 -19.18 4.00 3.07
CA LEU A 542 -18.27 4.39 4.14
C LEU A 542 -17.19 3.33 4.34
N HIS A 543 -15.93 3.76 4.31
CA HIS A 543 -14.75 2.92 4.50
C HIS A 543 -14.07 3.24 5.82
N PHE A 544 -14.07 2.31 6.76
CA PHE A 544 -13.21 2.37 7.94
C PHE A 544 -11.87 1.74 7.61
N SER A 545 -10.81 2.54 7.61
CA SER A 545 -9.47 2.09 7.26
C SER A 545 -8.62 1.91 8.50
N ARG A 546 -7.84 0.81 8.54
CA ARG A 546 -6.88 0.54 9.60
C ARG A 546 -5.71 1.53 9.53
N PHE A 547 -5.44 2.19 10.65
CA PHE A 547 -4.23 2.96 10.88
C PHE A 547 -3.02 2.03 11.10
N HIS A 548 -1.88 2.43 10.55
CA HIS A 548 -0.57 1.92 10.95
C HIS A 548 0.33 3.09 11.38
N PRO A 549 1.25 2.87 12.33
CA PRO A 549 2.19 3.91 12.75
C PRO A 549 2.94 4.50 11.56
N ALA A 550 2.88 5.82 11.41
CA ALA A 550 3.52 6.58 10.33
C ALA A 550 3.81 8.02 10.78
N TYR A 551 4.75 8.67 10.08
CA TYR A 551 5.15 10.07 10.25
C TYR A 551 5.47 10.48 11.70
N ARG A 552 4.55 11.19 12.38
CA ARG A 552 4.75 11.65 13.77
C ARG A 552 4.05 10.76 14.79
N LEU A 553 3.12 9.89 14.36
CA LEU A 553 2.41 8.95 15.23
C LEU A 553 3.08 7.56 15.26
N THR A 554 4.41 7.51 15.28
CA THR A 554 5.17 6.23 15.29
C THR A 554 5.02 5.43 16.58
N LYS A 555 4.57 6.07 17.67
CA LYS A 555 4.33 5.43 18.97
C LYS A 555 2.89 4.94 19.16
N THR A 556 1.97 5.30 18.25
CA THR A 556 0.58 4.85 18.30
C THR A 556 0.50 3.46 17.69
N PRO A 557 -0.10 2.45 18.35
CA PRO A 557 -0.22 1.12 17.78
C PRO A 557 -1.15 1.13 16.54
N PRO A 558 -1.03 0.13 15.65
CA PRO A 558 -2.03 -0.07 14.60
C PRO A 558 -3.43 -0.24 15.18
N THR A 559 -4.47 0.15 14.45
CA THR A 559 -5.86 -0.03 14.93
C THR A 559 -6.15 -1.52 15.13
N PRO A 560 -6.69 -1.93 16.30
CA PRO A 560 -7.18 -3.28 16.51
C PRO A 560 -8.34 -3.62 15.56
N ALA A 561 -8.45 -4.89 15.17
CA ALA A 561 -9.57 -5.38 14.35
C ALA A 561 -10.93 -5.11 15.02
N ALA A 562 -11.02 -5.38 16.32
CA ALA A 562 -12.23 -5.17 17.12
C ALA A 562 -12.74 -3.70 17.07
N THR A 563 -11.84 -2.71 17.01
CA THR A 563 -12.22 -1.31 16.89
C THR A 563 -12.86 -1.01 15.53
N LEU A 564 -12.36 -1.60 14.45
CA LEU A 564 -12.91 -1.44 13.10
C LEU A 564 -14.26 -2.17 12.96
N GLU A 565 -14.38 -3.37 13.54
CA GLU A 565 -15.64 -4.12 13.59
C GLU A 565 -16.71 -3.38 14.40
N MET A 566 -16.32 -2.76 15.52
CA MET A 566 -17.17 -1.87 16.30
C MET A 566 -17.64 -0.68 15.46
N ALA A 567 -16.73 0.02 14.78
CA ALA A 567 -17.07 1.16 13.93
C ALA A 567 -18.06 0.77 12.82
N ARG A 568 -17.81 -0.38 12.16
CA ARG A 568 -18.68 -0.95 11.15
C ARG A 568 -20.07 -1.28 11.69
N ARG A 569 -20.14 -1.87 12.88
CA ARG A 569 -21.40 -2.18 13.56
C ARG A 569 -22.20 -0.91 13.85
N ILE A 570 -21.58 0.11 14.43
CA ILE A 570 -22.22 1.40 14.72
C ILE A 570 -22.77 2.03 13.43
N ALA A 571 -21.98 2.08 12.36
CA ALA A 571 -22.44 2.64 11.09
C ALA A 571 -23.68 1.91 10.51
N ARG A 572 -23.73 0.59 10.65
CA ARG A 572 -24.89 -0.22 10.22
C ARG A 572 -26.10 0.00 11.13
N GLU A 573 -25.90 0.10 12.44
CA GLU A 573 -26.95 0.43 13.43
C GLU A 573 -27.56 1.81 13.15
N GLU A 574 -26.73 2.78 12.77
CA GLU A 574 -27.19 4.12 12.35
C GLU A 574 -27.93 4.11 11.00
N GLY A 575 -27.85 3.02 10.23
CA GLY A 575 -28.62 2.82 9.00
C GLY A 575 -27.83 3.00 7.70
N LEU A 576 -26.49 3.10 7.74
CA LEU A 576 -25.66 3.05 6.54
C LEU A 576 -25.60 1.61 6.00
N ARG A 577 -25.92 1.46 4.71
CA ARG A 577 -26.07 0.14 4.07
C ARG A 577 -24.75 -0.43 3.56
N HIS A 578 -23.82 0.44 3.17
CA HIS A 578 -22.56 0.08 2.54
C HIS A 578 -21.39 0.51 3.41
N VAL A 579 -20.92 -0.41 4.25
CA VAL A 579 -19.83 -0.15 5.20
C VAL A 579 -18.73 -1.19 5.07
N TYR A 580 -17.53 -0.71 4.80
CA TYR A 580 -16.34 -1.48 4.47
C TYR A 580 -15.25 -1.31 5.53
N ILE A 581 -14.44 -2.34 5.72
CA ILE A 581 -13.21 -2.29 6.52
C ILE A 581 -12.03 -2.51 5.58
N GLY A 582 -11.18 -1.50 5.43
CA GLY A 582 -10.00 -1.54 4.56
C GLY A 582 -8.69 -1.59 5.34
N ASN A 583 -7.59 -1.86 4.63
CA ASN A 583 -6.23 -2.01 5.18
C ASN A 583 -6.10 -3.11 6.26
N LEU A 584 -7.06 -4.03 6.29
CA LEU A 584 -7.04 -5.24 7.11
C LEU A 584 -7.90 -6.29 6.43
N LEU A 585 -7.31 -7.45 6.14
CA LEU A 585 -8.05 -8.58 5.59
C LEU A 585 -8.93 -9.17 6.69
N LEU A 586 -10.20 -8.79 6.69
CA LEU A 586 -11.24 -9.38 7.52
C LEU A 586 -12.27 -10.09 6.65
N PRO A 587 -12.80 -11.25 7.10
CA PRO A 587 -13.91 -11.90 6.41
C PRO A 587 -15.07 -10.94 6.17
N CYS A 588 -15.54 -10.86 4.92
CA CYS A 588 -16.61 -9.96 4.50
C CYS A 588 -16.36 -8.47 4.79
N GLY A 589 -15.12 -8.05 5.12
CA GLY A 589 -14.77 -6.67 5.45
C GLY A 589 -14.91 -5.73 4.25
N GLU A 590 -14.46 -6.20 3.08
CA GLU A 590 -14.40 -5.43 1.83
C GLU A 590 -15.46 -5.87 0.81
N ASP A 591 -16.27 -6.87 1.12
CA ASP A 591 -17.28 -7.43 0.22
C ASP A 591 -18.51 -6.53 0.12
N THR A 592 -19.01 -6.32 -1.10
CA THR A 592 -20.29 -5.63 -1.32
C THR A 592 -21.43 -6.62 -1.14
N GLN A 593 -22.29 -6.37 -0.16
CA GLN A 593 -23.47 -7.18 0.16
C GLN A 593 -24.75 -6.46 -0.27
N CYS A 594 -25.77 -7.23 -0.68
CA CYS A 594 -27.10 -6.70 -0.95
C CYS A 594 -27.72 -6.14 0.34
N PRO A 595 -28.20 -4.89 0.38
CA PRO A 595 -28.83 -4.35 1.58
C PRO A 595 -30.14 -5.09 1.92
N SER A 596 -30.85 -5.62 0.92
CA SER A 596 -32.14 -6.29 1.08
C SER A 596 -32.01 -7.75 1.52
N CYS A 597 -31.32 -8.61 0.74
CA CYS A 597 -31.24 -10.04 1.03
C CYS A 597 -29.90 -10.50 1.64
N LYS A 598 -28.95 -9.57 1.88
CA LYS A 598 -27.62 -9.83 2.45
C LYS A 598 -26.69 -10.73 1.62
N ALA A 599 -27.12 -11.18 0.44
CA ALA A 599 -26.27 -11.94 -0.46
C ALA A 599 -24.99 -11.16 -0.81
N VAL A 600 -23.85 -11.85 -0.84
CA VAL A 600 -22.59 -11.27 -1.31
C VAL A 600 -22.70 -11.08 -2.83
N LEU A 601 -22.52 -9.84 -3.28
CA LEU A 601 -22.64 -9.44 -4.68
C LEU A 601 -21.28 -9.24 -5.33
N ILE A 602 -20.34 -8.61 -4.62
CA ILE A 602 -18.95 -8.48 -5.06
C ILE A 602 -18.07 -9.01 -3.94
N ARG A 603 -17.28 -10.05 -4.24
CA ARG A 603 -16.25 -10.56 -3.34
C ARG A 603 -14.90 -9.96 -3.70
N ARG A 604 -14.19 -9.41 -2.71
CA ARG A 604 -12.85 -8.83 -2.89
C ARG A 604 -11.80 -9.65 -2.15
N ASP A 605 -10.61 -9.74 -2.76
CA ASP A 605 -9.39 -10.28 -2.15
C ASP A 605 -8.32 -9.19 -2.19
N GLY A 606 -8.32 -8.35 -1.16
CA GLY A 606 -7.62 -7.06 -1.17
C GLY A 606 -8.09 -6.18 -2.32
N PHE A 607 -7.18 -5.80 -3.21
CA PHE A 607 -7.50 -4.92 -4.34
C PHE A 607 -8.00 -5.65 -5.60
N ALA A 608 -8.19 -6.97 -5.55
CA ALA A 608 -8.70 -7.74 -6.68
C ALA A 608 -10.18 -8.11 -6.47
N ILE A 609 -10.95 -8.10 -7.58
CA ILE A 609 -12.31 -8.64 -7.60
C ILE A 609 -12.21 -10.16 -7.80
N ALA A 610 -12.58 -10.93 -6.78
CA ALA A 610 -12.63 -12.39 -6.85
C ALA A 610 -13.92 -12.89 -7.51
N GLU A 611 -15.03 -12.19 -7.29
CA GLU A 611 -16.33 -12.51 -7.88
C GLU A 611 -17.17 -11.24 -8.00
N ASN A 612 -17.89 -11.06 -9.12
CA ASN A 612 -18.91 -10.03 -9.28
C ASN A 612 -20.20 -10.67 -9.84
N ARG A 613 -21.25 -10.66 -9.03
CA ARG A 613 -22.58 -11.24 -9.33
C ARG A 613 -23.61 -10.20 -9.73
N LEU A 614 -23.27 -8.90 -9.72
CA LEU A 614 -24.21 -7.85 -10.12
C LEU A 614 -24.60 -8.00 -11.60
N ARG A 615 -25.87 -7.72 -11.90
CA ARG A 615 -26.38 -7.64 -13.27
C ARG A 615 -27.12 -6.32 -13.43
N ASP A 616 -26.66 -5.47 -14.34
CA ASP A 616 -27.23 -4.13 -14.59
C ASP A 616 -27.41 -3.31 -13.30
N GLY A 617 -26.44 -3.42 -12.39
CA GLY A 617 -26.47 -2.76 -11.07
C GLY A 617 -27.51 -3.30 -10.09
N LYS A 618 -28.04 -4.50 -10.32
CA LYS A 618 -29.03 -5.15 -9.45
C LYS A 618 -28.51 -6.45 -8.85
N CYS A 619 -29.02 -6.77 -7.67
CA CYS A 619 -28.85 -8.06 -7.04
C CYS A 619 -29.60 -9.14 -7.85
N PRO A 620 -28.94 -10.22 -8.28
CA PRO A 620 -29.60 -11.29 -9.04
C PRO A 620 -30.57 -12.13 -8.18
N ASP A 621 -30.39 -12.12 -6.85
CA ASP A 621 -31.14 -12.99 -5.94
C ASP A 621 -32.49 -12.38 -5.52
N CYS A 622 -32.59 -11.04 -5.44
CA CYS A 622 -33.82 -10.35 -5.01
C CYS A 622 -34.23 -9.16 -5.88
N GLY A 623 -33.47 -8.82 -6.94
CA GLY A 623 -33.78 -7.73 -7.86
C GLY A 623 -33.50 -6.31 -7.33
N ALA A 624 -33.05 -6.17 -6.08
CA ALA A 624 -32.74 -4.86 -5.49
C ALA A 624 -31.66 -4.12 -6.27
N ALA A 625 -31.89 -2.85 -6.59
CA ALA A 625 -30.89 -1.97 -7.18
C ALA A 625 -29.81 -1.64 -6.15
N ILE A 626 -28.55 -1.69 -6.57
CA ILE A 626 -27.38 -1.38 -5.75
C ILE A 626 -26.79 -0.06 -6.26
N PRO A 627 -26.80 1.00 -5.46
CA PRO A 627 -26.31 2.31 -5.89
C PRO A 627 -24.83 2.28 -6.27
N GLY A 628 -24.50 2.72 -7.48
CA GLY A 628 -23.14 2.74 -7.98
C GLY A 628 -23.07 2.73 -9.51
N VAL A 629 -21.86 2.85 -10.02
CA VAL A 629 -21.53 2.72 -11.45
C VAL A 629 -20.80 1.39 -11.64
N TRP A 630 -21.47 0.42 -12.25
CA TRP A 630 -21.00 -0.96 -12.33
C TRP A 630 -20.45 -1.31 -13.73
N ARG A 631 -19.62 -2.35 -13.80
CA ARG A 631 -19.08 -2.91 -15.06
C ARG A 631 -19.67 -4.27 -15.36
#